data_AF-A0A2W6A638-F1
#
_entry.id   AF-A0A2W6A638-F1
#
_cell.length_a   1.000
_cell.length_b   1.000
_cell.length_c   1.000
_cell.angle_alpha   90.00
_cell.angle_beta   90.00
_cell.angle_gamma   90.00
#
_symmetry.space_group_name_H-M   'P 1'
#
loop_
_entity.id
_entity.type
_entity.pdbx_description
1 polymer ?
#
loop_
_entity_poly.entity_id
_entity_poly.type
_entity_poly.pdbx_seq_one_letter_code
_entity_poly.pdbx_strand_id
1 'polypeptide(L)'
;MLAWLRDLTSRERRTMLACWGGWTLDGFDQQLYSYVVPTVIAVWGMSTGAAGTIGTITVVTSSFGGWFAGALADRFGRVRVLQIAILWYSVFTFLCAFAQNFEQLFILRGLHGLGFGGEWATGAVLMGEVIRDKYRGRAVGLVQTGWAIGWGGAALVYTAVYWLVPNEAMAWRVPFGIGLFPAVFVFWIRRHIDESDVFKAQRLERPKVGMTHLFSAFRGPHLWTTLKVSLMVAGAQGGGYAIGIWMPTYLRTVRHLSATGTGLFVAVQACGALIGFLIGAYLADAIGRKWTFMISAVATIIMVFIYLYIPVGDTALLLLGIPLNASILMKFAPMGPYMTELYP
;
A
#
# COMPACT_ATOMS: atom_id res chain seq x y z
N MET A 1 14.73 16.50 11.92
CA MET A 1 13.95 15.26 11.69
C MET A 1 14.71 14.18 10.91
N LEU A 2 15.35 14.46 9.77
CA LEU A 2 15.96 13.43 8.91
C LEU A 2 17.45 13.09 9.16
N ALA A 3 18.07 13.63 10.22
CA ALA A 3 19.51 13.46 10.47
C ALA A 3 19.93 11.98 10.62
N TRP A 4 19.07 11.14 11.19
CA TRP A 4 19.30 9.71 11.39
C TRP A 4 19.50 8.94 10.07
N LEU A 5 19.03 9.46 8.93
CA LEU A 5 19.29 8.88 7.61
C LEU A 5 20.77 8.90 7.24
N ARG A 6 21.56 9.81 7.81
CA ARG A 6 23.01 9.88 7.63
C ARG A 6 23.74 8.83 8.45
N ASP A 7 23.14 8.37 9.54
CA ASP A 7 23.71 7.33 10.42
C ASP A 7 23.48 5.92 9.88
N LEU A 8 22.58 5.75 8.89
CA LEU A 8 22.34 4.47 8.24
C LEU A 8 23.57 4.04 7.45
N THR A 9 23.92 2.77 7.57
CA THR A 9 24.94 2.16 6.72
C THR A 9 24.47 2.17 5.26
N SER A 10 25.40 2.05 4.31
CA SER A 10 25.06 1.95 2.88
C SER A 10 24.07 0.83 2.58
N ARG A 11 24.15 -0.29 3.29
CA ARG A 11 23.25 -1.43 3.14
C ARG A 11 21.84 -1.12 3.66
N GLU A 12 21.73 -0.55 4.86
CA GLU A 12 20.45 -0.12 5.43
C GLU A 12 19.76 0.91 4.54
N ARG A 13 20.50 1.91 4.07
CA ARG A 13 19.96 2.95 3.19
C ARG A 13 19.47 2.37 1.86
N ARG A 14 20.25 1.50 1.22
CA ARG A 14 19.84 0.87 -0.05
C ARG A 14 18.60 0.00 0.13
N THR A 15 18.54 -0.77 1.22
CA THR A 15 17.38 -1.61 1.54
C THR A 15 16.13 -0.77 1.78
N MET A 16 16.25 0.30 2.56
CA MET A 16 15.16 1.24 2.77
C MET A 16 14.70 1.90 1.47
N LEU A 17 15.62 2.30 0.59
CA LEU A 17 15.28 2.85 -0.73
C LEU A 17 14.61 1.81 -1.64
N ALA A 18 15.02 0.55 -1.56
CA ALA A 18 14.41 -0.54 -2.31
C ALA A 18 12.96 -0.77 -1.88
N CYS A 19 12.71 -0.90 -0.58
CA CYS A 19 11.34 -1.08 -0.06
C CYS A 19 10.49 0.18 -0.24
N TRP A 20 11.06 1.38 -0.06
CA TRP A 20 10.34 2.64 -0.33
C TRP A 20 9.98 2.78 -1.81
N GLY A 21 10.90 2.46 -2.72
CA GLY A 21 10.66 2.48 -4.16
C GLY A 21 9.63 1.42 -4.59
N GLY A 22 9.75 0.20 -4.08
CA GLY A 22 8.77 -0.89 -4.30
C GLY A 22 7.37 -0.48 -3.87
N TRP A 23 7.23 0.02 -2.64
CA TRP A 23 5.96 0.51 -2.10
C TRP A 23 5.41 1.74 -2.83
N THR A 24 6.28 2.61 -3.34
CA THR A 24 5.88 3.76 -4.17
C THR A 24 5.30 3.31 -5.49
N LEU A 25 5.97 2.37 -6.16
CA LEU A 25 5.53 1.82 -7.44
C LEU A 25 4.26 0.97 -7.30
N ASP A 26 4.14 0.26 -6.18
CA ASP A 26 2.96 -0.50 -5.80
C ASP A 26 1.75 0.41 -5.57
N GLY A 27 1.92 1.47 -4.76
CA GLY A 27 0.89 2.49 -4.56
C GLY A 27 0.51 3.24 -5.84
N PHE A 28 1.48 3.47 -6.74
CA PHE A 28 1.23 4.01 -8.08
C PHE A 28 0.31 3.08 -8.88
N ASP A 29 0.67 1.81 -9.03
CA ASP A 29 -0.06 0.83 -9.83
C ASP A 29 -1.49 0.61 -9.32
N GLN A 30 -1.62 0.40 -8.01
CA GLN A 30 -2.91 0.18 -7.38
C GLN A 30 -3.85 1.39 -7.55
N GLN A 31 -3.30 2.60 -7.53
CA GLN A 31 -4.08 3.82 -7.67
C GLN A 31 -4.49 4.12 -9.11
N LEU A 32 -3.75 3.64 -10.11
CA LEU A 32 -4.14 3.76 -11.52
C LEU A 32 -5.53 3.19 -11.78
N TYR A 33 -5.83 2.00 -11.23
CA TYR A 33 -7.14 1.37 -11.37
C TYR A 33 -8.27 2.28 -10.86
N SER A 34 -8.09 2.89 -9.69
CA SER A 34 -9.08 3.78 -9.08
C SER A 34 -9.37 5.02 -9.92
N TYR A 35 -8.38 5.53 -10.67
CA TYR A 35 -8.58 6.65 -11.59
C TYR A 35 -9.20 6.22 -12.93
N VAL A 36 -8.87 5.03 -13.40
CA VAL A 36 -9.29 4.51 -14.71
C VAL A 36 -10.71 3.92 -14.68
N VAL A 37 -11.15 3.35 -13.56
CA VAL A 37 -12.46 2.68 -13.41
C VAL A 37 -13.66 3.46 -13.94
N PRO A 38 -13.81 4.76 -13.65
CA PRO A 38 -14.97 5.52 -14.13
C PRO A 38 -15.07 5.56 -15.65
N THR A 39 -13.93 5.65 -16.36
CA THR A 39 -13.90 5.59 -17.83
C THR A 39 -14.22 4.20 -18.32
N VAL A 40 -13.70 3.14 -17.68
CA VAL A 40 -13.99 1.75 -18.07
C VAL A 40 -15.48 1.44 -17.90
N ILE A 41 -16.11 1.92 -16.82
CA ILE A 41 -17.55 1.85 -16.61
C ILE A 41 -18.32 2.47 -17.79
N ALA A 42 -17.93 3.68 -18.20
CA ALA A 42 -18.59 4.39 -19.29
C ALA A 42 -18.38 3.70 -20.65
N VAL A 43 -17.15 3.27 -20.96
CA VAL A 43 -16.79 2.65 -22.24
C VAL A 43 -17.43 1.27 -22.41
N TRP A 44 -17.55 0.48 -21.34
CA TRP A 44 -18.11 -0.88 -21.39
C TRP A 44 -19.58 -0.96 -20.97
N GLY A 45 -20.19 0.14 -20.53
CA GLY A 45 -21.54 0.12 -19.96
C GLY A 45 -21.65 -0.77 -18.72
N MET A 46 -20.56 -0.91 -17.96
CA MET A 46 -20.47 -1.82 -16.82
C MET A 46 -21.17 -1.25 -15.58
N SER A 47 -21.78 -2.10 -14.75
CA SER A 47 -22.36 -1.62 -13.48
C SER A 47 -21.28 -1.22 -12.47
N THR A 48 -21.59 -0.29 -11.58
CA THR A 48 -20.70 0.10 -10.47
C THR A 48 -20.40 -1.08 -9.55
N GLY A 49 -21.36 -2.00 -9.37
CA GLY A 49 -21.17 -3.24 -8.63
C GLY A 49 -20.11 -4.14 -9.26
N ALA A 50 -20.14 -4.33 -10.58
CA ALA A 50 -19.12 -5.10 -11.29
C ALA A 50 -17.73 -4.42 -11.22
N ALA A 51 -17.63 -3.10 -11.39
CA ALA A 51 -16.37 -2.40 -11.15
C ALA A 51 -15.85 -2.61 -9.70
N GLY A 52 -16.76 -2.63 -8.72
CA GLY A 52 -16.45 -2.91 -7.33
C GLY A 52 -15.89 -4.32 -7.09
N THR A 53 -16.39 -5.33 -7.81
CA THR A 53 -15.88 -6.71 -7.66
C THR A 53 -14.46 -6.87 -8.20
N ILE A 54 -14.09 -6.16 -9.27
CA ILE A 54 -12.69 -6.13 -9.78
C ILE A 54 -11.73 -5.49 -8.74
N GLY A 55 -12.16 -4.42 -8.07
CA GLY A 55 -11.39 -3.85 -6.96
C GLY A 55 -11.24 -4.84 -5.81
N THR A 56 -12.36 -5.48 -5.44
CA THR A 56 -12.43 -6.46 -4.33
C THR A 56 -11.55 -7.68 -4.58
N ILE A 57 -11.59 -8.28 -5.77
CA ILE A 57 -10.80 -9.49 -6.06
C ILE A 57 -9.31 -9.21 -5.92
N THR A 58 -8.84 -8.00 -6.28
CA THR A 58 -7.43 -7.62 -6.09
C THR A 58 -7.03 -7.64 -4.62
N VAL A 59 -7.87 -7.06 -3.74
CA VAL A 59 -7.59 -7.01 -2.30
C VAL A 59 -7.68 -8.42 -1.68
N VAL A 60 -8.66 -9.23 -2.07
CA VAL A 60 -8.81 -10.61 -1.58
C VAL A 60 -7.60 -11.44 -1.99
N THR A 61 -7.24 -11.43 -3.28
CA THR A 61 -6.07 -12.17 -3.79
C THR A 61 -4.76 -11.67 -3.18
N SER A 62 -4.62 -10.38 -2.88
CA SER A 62 -3.43 -9.87 -2.19
C SER A 62 -3.23 -10.43 -0.79
N SER A 63 -4.31 -10.72 -0.08
CA SER A 63 -4.20 -11.35 1.24
C SER A 63 -3.55 -12.73 1.13
N PHE A 64 -3.90 -13.50 0.08
CA PHE A 64 -3.25 -14.77 -0.23
C PHE A 64 -1.83 -14.56 -0.75
N GLY A 65 -1.60 -13.56 -1.60
CA GLY A 65 -0.30 -13.19 -2.14
C GLY A 65 0.74 -12.96 -1.05
N GLY A 66 0.41 -12.13 -0.05
CA GLY A 66 1.29 -11.86 1.08
C GLY A 66 1.58 -13.12 1.92
N TRP A 67 0.56 -13.94 2.15
CA TRP A 67 0.71 -15.18 2.91
C TRP A 67 1.64 -16.18 2.21
N PHE A 68 1.46 -16.40 0.90
CA PHE A 68 2.33 -17.29 0.13
C PHE A 68 3.73 -16.71 -0.07
N ALA A 69 3.84 -15.42 -0.34
CA ALA A 69 5.12 -14.74 -0.53
C ALA A 69 5.99 -14.78 0.73
N GLY A 70 5.41 -14.63 1.93
CA GLY A 70 6.17 -14.80 3.18
C GLY A 70 6.83 -16.17 3.28
N ALA A 71 6.07 -17.24 3.07
CA ALA A 71 6.61 -18.61 3.10
C ALA A 71 7.63 -18.87 1.96
N LEU A 72 7.41 -18.28 0.79
CA LEU A 72 8.36 -18.35 -0.32
C LEU A 72 9.64 -17.57 0.01
N ALA A 73 9.55 -16.42 0.69
CA ALA A 73 10.68 -15.57 1.04
C ALA A 73 11.60 -16.27 2.02
N ASP A 74 11.03 -17.01 2.98
CA ASP A 74 11.78 -17.84 3.93
C ASP A 74 12.50 -19.02 3.26
N ARG A 75 12.01 -19.48 2.11
CA ARG A 75 12.60 -20.59 1.36
C ARG A 75 13.61 -20.14 0.30
N PHE A 76 13.29 -19.08 -0.44
CA PHE A 76 14.00 -18.68 -1.66
C PHE A 76 14.83 -17.40 -1.50
N GLY A 77 14.63 -16.65 -0.42
CA GLY A 77 15.27 -15.36 -0.15
C GLY A 77 14.25 -14.21 -0.24
N ARG A 78 14.45 -13.19 0.58
CA ARG A 78 13.55 -12.05 0.75
C ARG A 78 13.68 -11.13 -0.46
N VAL A 79 14.89 -10.76 -0.86
CA VAL A 79 15.11 -9.91 -2.04
C VAL A 79 14.63 -10.62 -3.31
N ARG A 80 14.88 -11.94 -3.44
CA ARG A 80 14.41 -12.70 -4.61
C ARG A 80 12.89 -12.70 -4.72
N VAL A 81 12.17 -12.97 -3.63
CA VAL A 81 10.70 -13.01 -3.67
C VAL A 81 10.11 -11.60 -3.86
N LEU A 82 10.73 -10.57 -3.28
CA LEU A 82 10.38 -9.17 -3.56
C LEU A 82 10.49 -8.84 -5.05
N GLN A 83 11.58 -9.25 -5.72
CA GLN A 83 11.75 -9.05 -7.17
C GLN A 83 10.67 -9.77 -7.98
N ILE A 84 10.34 -11.02 -7.62
CA ILE A 84 9.30 -11.80 -8.29
C ILE A 84 7.94 -11.12 -8.12
N ALA A 85 7.60 -10.68 -6.91
CA ALA A 85 6.34 -9.99 -6.62
C ALA A 85 6.20 -8.71 -7.45
N ILE A 86 7.26 -7.89 -7.54
CA ILE A 86 7.26 -6.67 -8.34
C ILE A 86 7.08 -6.96 -9.83
N LEU A 87 7.86 -7.90 -10.39
CA LEU A 87 7.70 -8.30 -11.79
C LEU A 87 6.29 -8.85 -12.06
N TRP A 88 5.76 -9.65 -11.14
CA TRP A 88 4.46 -10.28 -11.28
C TRP A 88 3.36 -9.24 -11.39
N TYR A 89 3.23 -8.34 -10.42
CA TYR A 89 2.19 -7.32 -10.47
C TYR A 89 2.37 -6.41 -11.68
N SER A 90 3.61 -6.02 -12.03
CA SER A 90 3.89 -5.13 -13.18
C SER A 90 3.44 -5.74 -14.51
N VAL A 91 3.70 -7.04 -14.70
CA VAL A 91 3.31 -7.76 -15.92
C VAL A 91 1.79 -7.88 -15.98
N PHE A 92 1.12 -8.25 -14.89
CA PHE A 92 -0.34 -8.39 -14.92
C PHE A 92 -1.06 -7.04 -15.05
N THR A 93 -0.50 -5.96 -14.51
CA THR A 93 -1.03 -4.62 -14.78
C THR A 93 -0.83 -4.22 -16.23
N PHE A 94 0.35 -4.46 -16.81
CA PHE A 94 0.56 -4.24 -18.24
C PHE A 94 -0.44 -5.02 -19.10
N LEU A 95 -0.71 -6.28 -18.75
CA LEU A 95 -1.70 -7.10 -19.45
C LEU A 95 -3.12 -6.54 -19.34
N CYS A 96 -3.46 -5.81 -18.27
CA CYS A 96 -4.78 -5.16 -18.14
C CYS A 96 -5.04 -4.13 -19.25
N ALA A 97 -4.00 -3.55 -19.85
CA ALA A 97 -4.13 -2.63 -20.98
C ALA A 97 -4.79 -3.30 -22.21
N PHE A 98 -4.65 -4.62 -22.32
CA PHE A 98 -5.17 -5.41 -23.45
C PHE A 98 -6.52 -6.06 -23.16
N ALA A 99 -7.06 -5.90 -21.94
CA ALA A 99 -8.36 -6.44 -21.59
C ALA A 99 -9.47 -5.88 -22.50
N GLN A 100 -10.34 -6.76 -22.96
CA GLN A 100 -11.45 -6.44 -23.86
C GLN A 100 -12.82 -6.55 -23.21
N ASN A 101 -12.89 -7.19 -22.04
CA ASN A 101 -14.13 -7.40 -21.31
C ASN A 101 -13.86 -7.49 -19.80
N PHE A 102 -14.96 -7.48 -19.05
CA PHE A 102 -14.97 -7.58 -17.60
C PHE A 102 -14.19 -8.78 -17.08
N GLU A 103 -14.39 -9.99 -17.63
CA GLU A 103 -13.78 -11.20 -17.08
C GLU A 103 -12.27 -11.23 -17.24
N GLN A 104 -11.76 -10.76 -18.38
CA GLN A 104 -10.31 -10.61 -18.58
C GLN A 104 -9.73 -9.64 -17.56
N LEU A 105 -10.36 -8.48 -17.36
CA LEU A 105 -9.88 -7.49 -16.39
C LEU A 105 -9.98 -8.04 -14.95
N PHE A 106 -11.06 -8.74 -14.61
CA PHE A 106 -11.26 -9.37 -13.30
C PHE A 106 -10.16 -10.39 -12.99
N ILE A 107 -9.87 -11.30 -13.91
CA ILE A 107 -8.83 -12.32 -13.75
C ILE A 107 -7.44 -11.66 -13.64
N LEU A 108 -7.11 -10.74 -14.55
CA LEU A 108 -5.81 -10.07 -14.54
C LEU A 108 -5.59 -9.26 -13.26
N ARG A 109 -6.62 -8.60 -12.74
CA ARG A 109 -6.57 -7.86 -11.47
C ARG A 109 -6.46 -8.79 -10.26
N GLY A 110 -7.11 -9.95 -10.31
CA GLY A 110 -6.90 -11.01 -9.32
C GLY A 110 -5.47 -11.55 -9.32
N LEU A 111 -4.88 -11.77 -10.50
CA LEU A 111 -3.48 -12.22 -10.63
C LEU A 111 -2.50 -11.14 -10.18
N HIS A 112 -2.74 -9.88 -10.54
CA HIS A 112 -2.00 -8.72 -10.03
C HIS A 112 -1.98 -8.70 -8.49
N GLY A 113 -3.14 -8.92 -7.85
CA GLY A 113 -3.27 -8.89 -6.40
C GLY A 113 -2.29 -9.83 -5.68
N LEU A 114 -2.01 -11.02 -6.24
CA LEU A 114 -1.04 -11.96 -5.66
C LEU A 114 0.37 -11.35 -5.54
N GLY A 115 0.80 -10.56 -6.52
CA GLY A 115 2.08 -9.86 -6.49
C GLY A 115 2.06 -8.67 -5.52
N PHE A 116 0.99 -7.87 -5.56
CA PHE A 116 0.76 -6.72 -4.68
C PHE A 116 0.93 -7.09 -3.19
N GLY A 117 0.23 -8.12 -2.73
CA GLY A 117 0.35 -8.55 -1.33
C GLY A 117 1.71 -9.13 -0.97
N GLY A 118 2.39 -9.75 -1.93
CA GLY A 118 3.69 -10.39 -1.73
C GLY A 118 4.84 -9.42 -1.56
N GLU A 119 4.77 -8.25 -2.22
CA GLU A 119 5.74 -7.17 -2.11
C GLU A 119 5.84 -6.68 -0.66
N TRP A 120 4.72 -6.28 -0.07
CA TRP A 120 4.68 -5.75 1.30
C TRP A 120 5.15 -6.77 2.34
N ALA A 121 4.64 -8.01 2.25
CA ALA A 121 5.00 -9.08 3.18
C ALA A 121 6.52 -9.32 3.20
N THR A 122 7.13 -9.35 2.01
CA THR A 122 8.56 -9.61 1.88
C THR A 122 9.41 -8.39 2.22
N GLY A 123 8.97 -7.19 1.83
CA GLY A 123 9.63 -5.92 2.12
C GLY A 123 9.66 -5.58 3.60
N ALA A 124 8.57 -5.85 4.34
CA ALA A 124 8.51 -5.64 5.78
C ALA A 124 9.49 -6.54 6.54
N VAL A 125 9.59 -7.82 6.16
CA VAL A 125 10.56 -8.76 6.74
C VAL A 125 11.99 -8.33 6.44
N LEU A 126 12.29 -7.99 5.18
CA LEU A 126 13.62 -7.53 4.77
C LEU A 126 14.05 -6.28 5.56
N MET A 127 13.14 -5.32 5.76
CA MET A 127 13.39 -4.13 6.58
C MET A 127 13.62 -4.49 8.05
N GLY A 128 12.85 -5.43 8.59
CA GLY A 128 13.01 -5.95 9.95
C GLY A 128 14.40 -6.54 10.18
N GLU A 129 14.90 -7.32 9.22
CA GLU A 129 16.18 -8.04 9.33
C GLU A 129 17.42 -7.18 9.05
N VAL A 130 17.31 -6.16 8.19
CA VAL A 130 18.48 -5.36 7.77
C VAL A 130 18.63 -4.07 8.58
N ILE A 131 17.53 -3.43 8.98
CA ILE A 131 17.58 -2.15 9.71
C ILE A 131 17.73 -2.41 11.21
N ARG A 132 18.72 -1.74 11.83
CA ARG A 132 18.94 -1.78 13.29
C ARG A 132 17.68 -1.37 14.07
N ASP A 133 17.42 -2.03 15.19
CA ASP A 133 16.24 -1.81 16.06
C ASP A 133 15.99 -0.33 16.38
N LYS A 134 17.05 0.44 16.66
CA LYS A 134 16.99 1.88 16.97
C LYS A 134 16.30 2.71 15.86
N TYR A 135 16.41 2.30 14.60
CA TYR A 135 15.89 3.03 13.45
C TYR A 135 14.76 2.29 12.71
N ARG A 136 14.46 1.03 13.07
CA ARG A 136 13.46 0.19 12.39
C ARG A 136 12.09 0.86 12.31
N GLY A 137 11.61 1.42 13.43
CA GLY A 137 10.32 2.13 13.48
C GLY A 137 10.23 3.29 12.48
N ARG A 138 11.21 4.20 12.51
CA ARG A 138 11.28 5.33 11.58
C ARG A 138 11.45 4.91 10.14
N ALA A 139 12.26 3.87 9.89
CA ALA A 139 12.53 3.40 8.55
C ALA A 139 11.29 2.80 7.90
N VAL A 140 10.56 1.91 8.60
CA VAL A 140 9.32 1.35 8.07
C VAL A 140 8.22 2.41 7.95
N GLY A 141 8.12 3.33 8.93
CA GLY A 141 7.18 4.44 8.83
C GLY A 141 7.49 5.40 7.67
N LEU A 142 8.77 5.66 7.39
CA LEU A 142 9.18 6.44 6.22
C LEU A 142 8.90 5.69 4.92
N VAL A 143 9.07 4.37 4.87
CA VAL A 143 8.69 3.55 3.72
C VAL A 143 7.22 3.77 3.36
N GLN A 144 6.32 3.85 4.35
CA GLN A 144 4.90 4.09 4.11
C GLN A 144 4.61 5.39 3.34
N THR A 145 5.46 6.42 3.46
CA THR A 145 5.31 7.65 2.68
C THR A 145 5.37 7.42 1.17
N GLY A 146 6.03 6.32 0.74
CA GLY A 146 6.09 5.90 -0.66
C GLY A 146 4.71 5.73 -1.28
N TRP A 147 3.74 5.19 -0.54
CA TRP A 147 2.35 5.04 -1.01
C TRP A 147 1.75 6.37 -1.48
N ALA A 148 1.92 7.43 -0.68
CA ALA A 148 1.35 8.73 -0.99
C ALA A 148 2.07 9.39 -2.18
N ILE A 149 3.38 9.16 -2.35
CA ILE A 149 4.12 9.59 -3.53
C ILE A 149 3.64 8.82 -4.78
N GLY A 150 3.43 7.52 -4.66
CA GLY A 150 2.88 6.67 -5.73
C GLY A 150 1.49 7.13 -6.16
N TRP A 151 0.62 7.40 -5.19
CA TRP A 151 -0.71 7.96 -5.41
C TRP A 151 -0.63 9.27 -6.21
N GLY A 152 0.19 10.22 -5.77
CA GLY A 152 0.39 11.49 -6.49
C GLY A 152 0.94 11.29 -7.91
N GLY A 153 1.90 10.38 -8.09
CA GLY A 153 2.43 10.00 -9.40
C GLY A 153 1.36 9.43 -10.33
N ALA A 154 0.48 8.57 -9.83
CA ALA A 154 -0.62 7.97 -10.59
C ALA A 154 -1.60 9.04 -11.08
N ALA A 155 -1.90 10.03 -10.24
CA ALA A 155 -2.76 11.15 -10.61
C ALA A 155 -2.15 12.00 -11.74
N LEU A 156 -0.85 12.27 -11.68
CA LEU A 156 -0.13 13.02 -12.72
C LEU A 156 -0.10 12.26 -14.04
N VAL A 157 0.20 10.96 -14.01
CA VAL A 157 0.19 10.10 -15.20
C VAL A 157 -1.20 10.02 -15.81
N TYR A 158 -2.23 9.78 -14.99
CA TYR A 158 -3.63 9.78 -15.44
C TYR A 158 -3.98 11.11 -16.13
N THR A 159 -3.67 12.24 -15.50
CA THR A 159 -3.95 13.58 -16.04
C THR A 159 -3.23 13.82 -17.36
N ALA A 160 -1.95 13.48 -17.44
CA ALA A 160 -1.17 13.63 -18.67
C ALA A 160 -1.70 12.74 -19.80
N VAL A 161 -2.05 11.49 -19.50
CA VAL A 161 -2.58 10.55 -20.49
C VAL A 161 -3.92 11.03 -21.06
N TYR A 162 -4.86 11.43 -20.21
CA TYR A 162 -6.18 11.87 -20.66
C TYR A 162 -6.15 13.24 -21.34
N TRP A 163 -5.11 14.03 -21.11
CA TRP A 163 -4.85 15.24 -21.88
C TRP A 163 -4.27 14.94 -23.27
N LEU A 164 -3.39 13.94 -23.38
CA LEU A 164 -2.70 13.57 -24.63
C LEU A 164 -3.48 12.62 -25.54
N VAL A 165 -4.38 11.82 -24.98
CA VAL A 165 -5.14 10.77 -25.68
C VAL A 165 -6.62 11.12 -25.66
N PRO A 166 -7.17 11.75 -26.71
CA PRO A 166 -8.56 12.21 -26.74
C PRO A 166 -9.59 11.09 -26.77
N ASN A 167 -9.19 9.90 -27.26
CA ASN A 167 -10.08 8.75 -27.34
C ASN A 167 -10.13 8.02 -26.00
N GLU A 168 -11.21 8.19 -25.25
CA GLU A 168 -11.41 7.53 -23.95
C GLU A 168 -11.27 6.01 -24.02
N ALA A 169 -11.69 5.37 -25.12
CA ALA A 169 -11.56 3.93 -25.30
C ALA A 169 -10.09 3.48 -25.34
N MET A 170 -9.15 4.35 -25.71
CA MET A 170 -7.72 4.06 -25.70
C MET A 170 -7.01 4.67 -24.49
N ALA A 171 -7.46 5.83 -24.01
CA ALA A 171 -6.86 6.56 -22.90
C ALA A 171 -6.79 5.73 -21.62
N TRP A 172 -7.83 4.94 -21.31
CA TRP A 172 -7.84 4.13 -20.09
C TRP A 172 -6.82 2.98 -20.09
N ARG A 173 -6.37 2.55 -21.28
CA ARG A 173 -5.42 1.44 -21.44
C ARG A 173 -3.97 1.87 -21.23
N VAL A 174 -3.65 3.12 -21.57
CA VAL A 174 -2.27 3.64 -21.51
C VAL A 174 -1.68 3.64 -20.09
N PRO A 175 -2.41 4.02 -19.01
CA PRO A 175 -1.86 3.98 -17.66
C PRO A 175 -1.54 2.56 -17.23
N PHE A 176 -2.38 1.57 -17.57
CA PHE A 176 -2.04 0.15 -17.36
C PHE A 176 -0.80 -0.28 -18.14
N GLY A 177 -0.61 0.24 -19.36
CA GLY A 177 0.62 0.04 -20.13
C GLY A 177 1.87 0.60 -19.44
N ILE A 178 1.75 1.77 -18.80
CA ILE A 178 2.81 2.36 -17.97
C ILE A 178 3.08 1.54 -16.70
N GLY A 179 2.13 0.71 -16.26
CA GLY A 179 2.28 -0.25 -15.17
C GLY A 179 3.39 -1.30 -15.38
N LEU A 180 4.00 -1.38 -16.56
CA LEU A 180 5.23 -2.16 -16.76
C LEU A 180 6.49 -1.46 -16.21
N PHE A 181 6.46 -0.14 -16.00
CA PHE A 181 7.59 0.65 -15.53
C PHE A 181 8.22 0.15 -14.22
N PRO A 182 7.46 -0.28 -13.19
CA PRO A 182 8.03 -0.87 -11.98
C PRO A 182 8.91 -2.10 -12.23
N ALA A 183 8.69 -2.85 -13.32
CA ALA A 183 9.56 -3.97 -13.68
C ALA A 183 11.01 -3.52 -13.96
N VAL A 184 11.23 -2.28 -14.41
CA VAL A 184 12.57 -1.72 -14.62
C VAL A 184 13.29 -1.52 -13.28
N PHE A 185 12.55 -1.20 -12.21
CA PHE A 185 13.11 -1.02 -10.87
C PHE A 185 13.73 -2.31 -10.31
N VAL A 186 13.24 -3.47 -10.75
CA VAL A 186 13.77 -4.78 -10.35
C VAL A 186 15.23 -4.95 -10.74
N PHE A 187 15.67 -4.38 -11.87
CA PHE A 187 17.09 -4.39 -12.26
C PHE A 187 17.96 -3.62 -11.27
N TRP A 188 17.45 -2.52 -10.73
CA TRP A 188 18.16 -1.75 -9.71
C TRP A 188 18.25 -2.53 -8.39
N ILE A 189 17.14 -3.14 -7.94
CA ILE A 189 17.12 -3.99 -6.73
C ILE A 189 18.14 -5.11 -6.85
N ARG A 190 18.12 -5.85 -7.98
CA ARG A 190 19.02 -6.99 -8.23
C ARG A 190 20.50 -6.60 -8.19
N ARG A 191 20.84 -5.37 -8.59
CA ARG A 191 22.23 -4.90 -8.62
C ARG A 191 22.73 -4.36 -7.28
N HIS A 192 21.84 -3.88 -6.41
CA HIS A 192 22.25 -3.09 -5.24
C HIS A 192 21.84 -3.67 -3.89
N ILE A 193 20.96 -4.68 -3.87
CA ILE A 193 20.41 -5.26 -2.65
C ILE A 193 20.83 -6.73 -2.53
N ASP A 194 21.53 -7.03 -1.44
CA ASP A 194 21.90 -8.39 -1.07
C ASP A 194 20.87 -8.98 -0.11
N GLU A 195 20.74 -10.32 -0.09
CA GLU A 195 19.95 -10.98 0.95
C GLU A 195 20.45 -10.63 2.36
N SER A 196 19.52 -10.62 3.31
CA SER A 196 19.81 -10.37 4.73
C SER A 196 20.78 -11.42 5.29
N ASP A 197 21.58 -11.02 6.27
CA ASP A 197 22.50 -11.96 6.92
C ASP A 197 21.74 -12.97 7.77
N VAL A 198 20.58 -12.57 8.31
CA VAL A 198 19.64 -13.46 9.01
C VAL A 198 19.18 -14.59 8.08
N PHE A 199 18.79 -14.27 6.84
CA PHE A 199 18.45 -15.30 5.84
C PHE A 199 19.61 -16.24 5.56
N LYS A 200 20.81 -15.67 5.33
CA LYS A 200 22.01 -16.44 5.00
C LYS A 200 22.39 -17.39 6.13
N ALA A 201 22.34 -16.92 7.38
CA ALA A 201 22.62 -17.72 8.57
C ALA A 201 21.59 -18.85 8.75
N GLN A 202 20.29 -18.52 8.66
CA GLN A 202 19.22 -19.51 8.76
C GLN A 202 19.31 -20.60 7.69
N ARG A 203 19.75 -20.26 6.48
CA ARG A 203 19.94 -21.19 5.37
C ARG A 203 21.11 -22.16 5.58
N LEU A 204 22.13 -21.76 6.34
CA LEU A 204 23.28 -22.62 6.67
C LEU A 204 22.95 -23.59 7.80
N GLU A 205 22.10 -23.19 8.74
CA GLU A 205 21.83 -23.95 9.97
C GLU A 205 20.55 -24.81 9.94
N ARG A 206 19.58 -24.53 9.07
CA ARG A 206 18.28 -25.24 9.06
C ARG A 206 18.02 -26.01 7.76
N PRO A 207 17.43 -27.22 7.82
CA PRO A 207 16.91 -27.90 6.64
C PRO A 207 15.84 -27.04 5.96
N LYS A 208 15.73 -27.13 4.62
CA LYS A 208 14.77 -26.36 3.81
C LYS A 208 13.40 -26.34 4.49
N VAL A 209 12.99 -25.18 5.00
CA VAL A 209 11.70 -25.02 5.67
C VAL A 209 10.61 -25.41 4.65
N GLY A 210 9.89 -26.51 4.93
CA GLY A 210 8.78 -26.95 4.10
C GLY A 210 7.60 -25.98 4.23
N MET A 211 6.68 -25.96 3.26
CA MET A 211 5.45 -25.13 3.31
C MET A 211 4.51 -25.46 4.48
N THR A 212 4.83 -26.48 5.29
CA THR A 212 4.06 -26.91 6.46
C THR A 212 3.93 -25.83 7.54
N HIS A 213 4.79 -24.81 7.54
CA HIS A 213 4.72 -23.67 8.45
C HIS A 213 3.72 -22.57 8.01
N LEU A 214 3.13 -22.63 6.81
CA LEU A 214 2.13 -21.64 6.37
C LEU A 214 0.99 -21.47 7.38
N PHE A 215 0.62 -22.56 8.05
CA PHE A 215 -0.46 -22.58 9.05
C PHE A 215 0.06 -22.60 10.49
N SER A 216 1.37 -22.45 10.73
CA SER A 216 1.92 -22.45 12.09
C SER A 216 1.45 -21.24 12.90
N ALA A 217 1.25 -20.09 12.25
CA ALA A 217 0.68 -18.89 12.86
C ALA A 217 -0.76 -19.08 13.38
N PHE A 218 -1.48 -20.08 12.86
CA PHE A 218 -2.83 -20.44 13.29
C PHE A 218 -2.87 -21.63 14.26
N ARG A 219 -1.71 -22.01 14.83
CA ARG A 219 -1.60 -23.16 15.75
C ARG A 219 -0.85 -22.78 17.02
N GLY A 220 -1.16 -23.48 18.10
CA GLY A 220 -0.44 -23.38 19.37
C GLY A 220 -0.51 -21.99 20.02
N PRO A 221 0.58 -21.50 20.65
CA PRO A 221 0.57 -20.28 21.46
C PRO A 221 0.39 -18.99 20.63
N HIS A 222 0.65 -19.03 19.31
CA HIS A 222 0.57 -17.85 18.45
C HIS A 222 -0.85 -17.55 17.92
N LEU A 223 -1.78 -18.51 17.98
CA LEU A 223 -3.14 -18.36 17.43
C LEU A 223 -3.85 -17.11 17.96
N TRP A 224 -3.81 -16.89 19.28
CA TRP A 224 -4.47 -15.74 19.89
C TRP A 224 -3.82 -14.40 19.53
N THR A 225 -2.50 -14.38 19.34
CA THR A 225 -1.78 -13.21 18.84
C THR A 225 -2.20 -12.93 17.41
N THR A 226 -2.23 -13.95 16.54
CA THR A 226 -2.67 -13.86 15.15
C THR A 226 -4.10 -13.35 15.03
N LEU A 227 -5.04 -13.87 15.82
CA LEU A 227 -6.44 -13.42 15.80
C LEU A 227 -6.57 -11.96 16.25
N LYS A 228 -5.91 -11.56 17.34
CA LYS A 228 -5.96 -10.18 17.85
C LYS A 228 -5.34 -9.18 16.86
N VAL A 229 -4.19 -9.52 16.29
CA VAL A 229 -3.53 -8.68 15.27
C VAL A 229 -4.37 -8.59 14.01
N SER A 230 -4.93 -9.71 13.53
CA SER A 230 -5.80 -9.73 12.36
C SER A 230 -7.05 -8.86 12.56
N LEU A 231 -7.67 -8.93 13.74
CA LEU A 231 -8.83 -8.09 14.09
C LEU A 231 -8.45 -6.60 14.12
N MET A 232 -7.32 -6.26 14.75
CA MET A 232 -6.83 -4.89 14.80
C MET A 232 -6.55 -4.34 13.38
N VAL A 233 -5.89 -5.12 12.54
CA VAL A 233 -5.55 -4.75 11.16
C VAL A 233 -6.81 -4.63 10.31
N ALA A 234 -7.76 -5.56 10.45
CA ALA A 234 -9.04 -5.51 9.77
C ALA A 234 -9.82 -4.24 10.14
N GLY A 235 -9.85 -3.85 11.42
CA GLY A 235 -10.45 -2.58 11.85
C GLY A 235 -9.72 -1.35 11.30
N ALA A 236 -8.38 -1.36 11.33
CA ALA A 236 -7.56 -0.26 10.83
C ALA A 236 -7.70 -0.07 9.30
N GLN A 237 -7.65 -1.17 8.54
CA GLN A 237 -7.84 -1.22 7.09
C GLN A 237 -9.29 -0.87 6.73
N GLY A 238 -10.27 -1.47 7.40
CA GLY A 238 -11.69 -1.24 7.13
C GLY A 238 -12.08 0.22 7.27
N GLY A 239 -11.63 0.89 8.34
CA GLY A 239 -11.85 2.33 8.50
C GLY A 239 -11.14 3.17 7.43
N GLY A 240 -9.90 2.81 7.07
CA GLY A 240 -9.15 3.51 6.03
C GLY A 240 -9.76 3.38 4.63
N TYR A 241 -10.12 2.17 4.22
CA TYR A 241 -10.74 1.90 2.92
C TYR A 241 -12.16 2.44 2.83
N ALA A 242 -12.98 2.30 3.88
CA ALA A 242 -14.33 2.84 3.86
C ALA A 242 -14.33 4.36 3.64
N ILE A 243 -13.47 5.08 4.36
CA ILE A 243 -13.33 6.53 4.19
C ILE A 243 -12.69 6.84 2.84
N GLY A 244 -11.58 6.20 2.48
CA GLY A 244 -10.86 6.49 1.24
C GLY A 244 -11.67 6.25 -0.05
N ILE A 245 -12.45 5.16 -0.10
CA ILE A 245 -13.26 4.77 -1.27
C ILE A 245 -14.52 5.63 -1.37
N TRP A 246 -15.24 5.81 -0.26
CA TRP A 246 -16.57 6.43 -0.31
C TRP A 246 -16.55 7.95 -0.14
N MET A 247 -15.48 8.53 0.41
CA MET A 247 -15.40 9.98 0.61
C MET A 247 -15.52 10.78 -0.70
N PRO A 248 -14.82 10.44 -1.80
CA PRO A 248 -15.02 11.14 -3.07
C PRO A 248 -16.47 11.12 -3.56
N THR A 249 -17.16 9.99 -3.38
CA THR A 249 -18.58 9.84 -3.74
C THR A 249 -19.47 10.70 -2.85
N TYR A 250 -19.28 10.67 -1.53
CA TYR A 250 -20.01 11.50 -0.56
C TYR A 250 -19.88 13.00 -0.89
N LEU A 251 -18.67 13.45 -1.21
CA LEU A 251 -18.41 14.84 -1.58
C LEU A 251 -19.17 15.25 -2.84
N ARG A 252 -19.29 14.35 -3.81
CA ARG A 252 -19.98 14.61 -5.07
C ARG A 252 -21.50 14.53 -4.94
N THR A 253 -22.04 13.54 -4.23
CA THR A 253 -23.49 13.28 -4.20
C THR A 253 -24.22 14.03 -3.10
N VAL A 254 -23.59 14.21 -1.93
CA VAL A 254 -24.21 14.84 -0.75
C VAL A 254 -23.78 16.30 -0.61
N ARG A 255 -22.50 16.58 -0.86
CA ARG A 255 -21.95 17.95 -0.76
C ARG A 255 -21.95 18.69 -2.10
N HIS A 256 -22.38 18.04 -3.18
CA HIS A 256 -22.51 18.61 -4.52
C HIS A 256 -21.23 19.30 -5.04
N LEU A 257 -20.04 18.84 -4.59
CA LEU A 257 -18.77 19.36 -5.07
C LEU A 257 -18.56 19.02 -6.56
N SER A 258 -17.96 19.98 -7.27
CA SER A 258 -17.58 19.79 -8.67
C SER A 258 -16.51 18.70 -8.82
N ALA A 259 -16.38 18.13 -10.01
CA ALA A 259 -15.35 17.15 -10.32
C ALA A 259 -13.93 17.67 -10.00
N THR A 260 -13.68 18.96 -10.26
CA THR A 260 -12.44 19.66 -9.91
C THR A 260 -12.23 19.73 -8.40
N GLY A 261 -13.31 19.98 -7.62
CA GLY A 261 -13.26 19.98 -6.16
C GLY A 261 -12.94 18.61 -5.57
N THR A 262 -13.48 17.54 -6.14
CA THR A 262 -13.15 16.16 -5.74
C THR A 262 -11.70 15.80 -6.06
N GLY A 263 -11.18 16.22 -7.22
CA GLY A 263 -9.77 16.03 -7.57
C GLY A 263 -8.81 16.75 -6.61
N LEU A 264 -9.11 18.01 -6.28
CA LEU A 264 -8.34 18.78 -5.30
C LEU A 264 -8.37 18.12 -3.91
N PHE A 265 -9.51 17.55 -3.54
CA PHE A 265 -9.65 16.82 -2.28
C PHE A 265 -8.76 15.57 -2.22
N VAL A 266 -8.66 14.82 -3.31
CA VAL A 266 -7.75 13.67 -3.39
C VAL A 266 -6.29 14.11 -3.23
N ALA A 267 -5.90 15.24 -3.82
CA ALA A 267 -4.56 15.81 -3.63
C ALA A 267 -4.30 16.21 -2.16
N VAL A 268 -5.28 16.85 -1.52
CA VAL A 268 -5.23 17.18 -0.08
C VAL A 268 -5.11 15.92 0.77
N GLN A 269 -5.85 14.85 0.46
CA GLN A 269 -5.71 13.57 1.16
C GLN A 269 -4.31 12.99 1.00
N ALA A 270 -3.71 13.02 -0.20
CA ALA A 270 -2.33 12.56 -0.39
C ALA A 270 -1.33 13.35 0.50
N CYS A 271 -1.51 14.66 0.65
CA CYS A 271 -0.73 15.47 1.59
C CYS A 271 -0.96 15.04 3.05
N GLY A 272 -2.23 14.82 3.44
CA GLY A 272 -2.59 14.28 4.75
C GLY A 272 -1.96 12.91 5.00
N ALA A 273 -1.89 12.04 3.98
CA ALA A 273 -1.27 10.73 4.06
C ALA A 273 0.23 10.84 4.40
N LEU A 274 0.97 11.68 3.67
CA LEU A 274 2.38 11.93 3.93
C LEU A 274 2.61 12.40 5.36
N ILE A 275 1.82 13.38 5.81
CA ILE A 275 1.90 13.92 7.17
C ILE A 275 1.57 12.83 8.19
N GLY A 276 0.50 12.06 7.99
CA GLY A 276 0.09 10.96 8.85
C GLY A 276 1.17 9.91 9.02
N PHE A 277 1.73 9.40 7.91
CA PHE A 277 2.81 8.42 7.96
C PHE A 277 4.05 8.94 8.69
N LEU A 278 4.45 10.19 8.43
CA LEU A 278 5.58 10.81 9.12
C LEU A 278 5.30 10.96 10.62
N ILE A 279 4.16 11.53 11.00
CA ILE A 279 3.77 11.66 12.42
C ILE A 279 3.77 10.29 13.08
N GLY A 280 3.14 9.29 12.45
CA GLY A 280 3.09 7.93 12.97
C GLY A 280 4.46 7.30 13.16
N ALA A 281 5.38 7.52 12.22
CA ALA A 281 6.75 7.01 12.30
C ALA A 281 7.51 7.57 13.52
N TYR A 282 7.39 8.88 13.79
CA TYR A 282 8.05 9.51 14.93
C TYR A 282 7.32 9.25 16.25
N LEU A 283 5.99 9.25 16.24
CA LEU A 283 5.16 9.04 17.42
C LEU A 283 5.34 7.61 17.95
N ALA A 284 5.42 6.63 17.05
CA ALA A 284 5.64 5.22 17.40
C ALA A 284 6.94 4.99 18.18
N ASP A 285 7.98 5.76 17.87
CA ASP A 285 9.25 5.72 18.59
C ASP A 285 9.22 6.50 19.91
N ALA A 286 8.50 7.62 19.95
CA ALA A 286 8.48 8.51 21.10
C ALA A 286 7.64 7.97 22.27
N ILE A 287 6.45 7.45 21.97
CA ILE A 287 5.47 7.01 22.99
C ILE A 287 5.09 5.53 22.86
N GLY A 288 5.71 4.82 21.92
CA GLY A 288 5.44 3.42 21.64
C GLY A 288 4.29 3.18 20.65
N ARG A 289 4.24 1.94 20.14
CA ARG A 289 3.34 1.52 19.06
C ARG A 289 1.87 1.49 19.50
N LYS A 290 1.59 0.95 20.70
CA LYS A 290 0.23 0.86 21.27
C LYS A 290 -0.45 2.23 21.35
N TRP A 291 0.24 3.21 21.92
CA TRP A 291 -0.32 4.56 22.07
C TRP A 291 -0.50 5.27 20.73
N THR A 292 0.41 5.04 19.78
CA THR A 292 0.27 5.56 18.41
C THR A 292 -0.99 5.02 17.72
N PHE A 293 -1.29 3.72 17.87
CA PHE A 293 -2.55 3.15 17.38
C PHE A 293 -3.78 3.78 18.04
N MET A 294 -3.76 3.95 19.36
CA MET A 294 -4.88 4.55 20.11
C MET A 294 -5.12 6.01 19.70
N ILE A 295 -4.06 6.83 19.62
CA ILE A 295 -4.16 8.23 19.22
C ILE A 295 -4.70 8.33 17.80
N SER A 296 -4.23 7.48 16.88
CA SER A 296 -4.74 7.45 15.50
C SER A 296 -6.21 7.07 15.46
N ALA A 297 -6.64 6.07 16.22
CA ALA A 297 -8.04 5.64 16.27
C ALA A 297 -8.95 6.76 16.82
N VAL A 298 -8.60 7.35 17.97
CA VAL A 298 -9.38 8.43 18.60
C VAL A 298 -9.41 9.67 17.71
N ALA A 299 -8.27 10.08 17.16
CA ALA A 299 -8.20 11.21 16.24
C ALA A 299 -9.03 10.97 14.97
N THR A 300 -9.01 9.74 14.42
CA THR A 300 -9.85 9.37 13.26
C THR A 300 -11.33 9.52 13.61
N ILE A 301 -11.78 9.01 14.76
CA ILE A 301 -13.18 9.11 15.19
C ILE A 301 -13.59 10.59 15.30
N ILE A 302 -12.82 11.39 16.03
CA ILE A 302 -13.09 12.83 16.20
C ILE A 302 -13.14 13.53 14.84
N MET A 303 -12.16 13.29 13.97
CA MET A 303 -12.10 13.91 12.65
C MET A 303 -13.27 13.50 11.76
N VAL A 304 -13.72 12.25 11.80
CA VAL A 304 -14.92 11.80 11.06
C VAL A 304 -16.17 12.52 11.57
N PHE A 305 -16.34 12.66 12.88
CA PHE A 305 -17.48 13.42 13.44
C PHE A 305 -17.44 14.90 13.03
N ILE A 306 -16.27 15.54 13.12
CA ILE A 306 -16.07 16.91 12.64
C ILE A 306 -16.45 17.02 11.16
N TYR A 307 -15.99 16.09 10.35
CA TYR A 307 -16.16 16.12 8.90
C TYR A 307 -17.62 15.89 8.47
N LEU A 308 -18.37 15.05 9.19
CA LEU A 308 -19.75 14.71 8.83
C LEU A 308 -20.80 15.65 9.42
N TYR A 309 -20.58 16.19 10.63
CA TYR A 309 -21.63 16.87 11.38
C TYR A 309 -21.40 18.37 11.58
N ILE A 310 -20.17 18.87 11.43
CA ILE A 310 -19.91 20.30 11.60
C ILE A 310 -20.19 21.01 10.26
N PRO A 311 -21.08 22.01 10.23
CA PRO A 311 -21.40 22.76 9.02
C PRO A 311 -20.22 23.70 8.68
N VAL A 312 -19.23 23.15 8.00
CA VAL A 312 -18.10 23.89 7.44
C VAL A 312 -18.31 24.16 5.96
N GLY A 313 -17.84 25.30 5.47
CA GLY A 313 -17.82 25.62 4.04
C GLY A 313 -16.84 24.72 3.27
N ASP A 314 -16.98 24.68 1.95
CA ASP A 314 -16.25 23.71 1.10
C ASP A 314 -14.72 23.86 1.17
N THR A 315 -14.21 25.09 1.25
CA THR A 315 -12.77 25.35 1.43
C THR A 315 -12.25 24.81 2.75
N ALA A 316 -13.01 24.98 3.84
CA ALA A 316 -12.63 24.47 5.14
C ALA A 316 -12.70 22.93 5.17
N LEU A 317 -13.69 22.34 4.52
CA LEU A 317 -13.83 20.89 4.38
C LEU A 317 -12.68 20.27 3.57
N LEU A 318 -12.22 20.98 2.52
CA LEU A 318 -11.00 20.66 1.79
C LEU A 318 -9.78 20.65 2.72
N LEU A 319 -9.55 21.72 3.49
CA LEU A 319 -8.40 21.82 4.40
C LEU A 319 -8.46 20.77 5.52
N LEU A 320 -9.65 20.46 6.03
CA LEU A 320 -9.86 19.41 7.04
C LEU A 320 -9.59 17.99 6.50
N GLY A 321 -9.52 17.81 5.18
CA GLY A 321 -9.08 16.56 4.56
C GLY A 321 -7.63 16.18 4.94
N ILE A 322 -6.76 17.17 5.22
CA ILE A 322 -5.38 16.91 5.66
C ILE A 322 -5.36 16.24 7.05
N PRO A 323 -5.88 16.85 8.13
CA PRO A 323 -5.87 16.22 9.45
C PRO A 323 -6.73 14.95 9.50
N LEU A 324 -7.81 14.87 8.71
CA LEU A 324 -8.59 13.64 8.59
C LEU A 324 -7.71 12.50 8.06
N ASN A 325 -7.09 12.67 6.89
CA ASN A 325 -6.31 11.59 6.31
C ASN A 325 -5.01 11.31 7.07
N ALA A 326 -4.41 12.34 7.68
CA ALA A 326 -3.28 12.16 8.59
C ALA A 326 -3.65 11.28 9.77
N SER A 327 -4.78 11.53 10.42
CA SER A 327 -5.27 10.72 11.55
C SER A 327 -5.55 9.27 11.15
N ILE A 328 -6.11 9.06 9.94
CA ILE A 328 -6.43 7.73 9.40
C ILE A 328 -5.16 6.94 9.11
N LEU A 329 -4.18 7.56 8.45
CA LEU A 329 -3.01 6.85 7.93
C LEU A 329 -1.85 6.74 8.92
N MET A 330 -1.87 7.53 9.98
CA MET A 330 -0.87 7.48 11.05
C MET A 330 -0.64 6.09 11.64
N LYS A 331 -1.69 5.27 11.82
CA LYS A 331 -1.59 3.90 12.35
C LYS A 331 -0.85 2.91 11.46
N PHE A 332 -0.67 3.18 10.16
CA PHE A 332 0.00 2.21 9.27
C PHE A 332 1.52 2.25 9.40
N ALA A 333 2.10 3.36 9.86
CA ALA A 333 3.53 3.47 10.12
C ALA A 333 4.04 2.47 11.19
N PRO A 334 3.43 2.37 12.39
CA PRO A 334 3.83 1.37 13.38
C PRO A 334 3.40 -0.07 13.06
N MET A 335 2.56 -0.30 12.04
CA MET A 335 1.97 -1.62 11.79
C MET A 335 3.01 -2.69 11.41
N GLY A 336 3.92 -2.37 10.48
CA GLY A 336 4.99 -3.29 10.09
C GLY A 336 5.90 -3.67 11.26
N PRO A 337 6.52 -2.70 11.98
CA PRO A 337 7.36 -2.99 13.13
C PRO A 337 6.63 -3.78 14.22
N TYR A 338 5.38 -3.42 14.51
CA TYR A 338 4.58 -4.11 15.51
C TYR A 338 4.34 -5.58 15.15
N MET A 339 4.07 -5.90 13.88
CA MET A 339 3.94 -7.29 13.44
C MET A 339 5.27 -8.03 13.55
N THR A 340 6.37 -7.44 13.10
CA THR A 340 7.69 -8.09 13.17
C THR A 340 8.18 -8.33 14.60
N GLU A 341 7.71 -7.55 15.58
CA GLU A 341 8.07 -7.70 17.00
C GLU A 341 7.24 -8.79 17.71
N LEU A 342 6.09 -9.19 17.15
CA LEU A 342 5.15 -10.15 17.78
C LEU A 342 5.37 -11.61 17.38
N TYR A 343 6.07 -11.84 16.26
CA TYR A 343 6.36 -13.17 15.75
C TYR A 343 7.87 -13.43 15.79
N PRO A 344 8.30 -14.66 16.15
CA PRO A 344 9.71 -15.02 16.31
C PRO A 344 10.50 -15.12 15.01
#